data_AF-A0A6J0UAN5-F1
#
_entry.id   AF-A0A6J0UAN5-F1
#
_cell.length_a   1.000
_cell.length_b   1.000
_cell.length_c   1.000
_cell.angle_alpha   90.00
_cell.angle_beta   90.00
_cell.angle_gamma   90.00
#
_symmetry.space_group_name_H-M   'P 1'
#
loop_
_entity.id
_entity.type
_entity.pdbx_description
1 polymer ?
#
loop_
_entity_poly.entity_id
_entity_poly.type
_entity_poly.pdbx_seq_one_letter_code
_entity_poly.pdbx_strand_id
1 'polypeptide(L)'
;GKQVQRNAANARERARMRVLSKAFSRLKTTLPWVPPDTKLSKLDTLRLASSYTWPFMVAGKPENELKEAVNTTRLCGPTAS
;
A
#
# COMPACT_ATOMS: atom_id res chain seq x y z
N GLY A 1 -25.83 -17.21 20.83
CA GLY A 1 -26.26 -15.82 21.03
C GLY A 1 -25.52 -14.85 20.12
N LYS A 2 -26.12 -13.72 19.75
CA LYS A 2 -25.57 -12.71 18.81
C LYS A 2 -24.12 -12.27 19.14
N GLN A 3 -23.77 -12.19 20.42
CA GLN A 3 -22.43 -11.82 20.88
C GLN A 3 -21.34 -12.84 20.49
N VAL A 4 -21.65 -14.14 20.52
CA VAL A 4 -20.71 -15.20 20.11
C VAL A 4 -20.41 -15.11 18.61
N GLN A 5 -21.44 -14.86 17.80
CA GLN A 5 -21.31 -14.69 16.35
C GLN A 5 -20.46 -13.46 16.00
N ARG A 6 -20.68 -12.33 16.70
CA ARG A 6 -19.90 -11.10 16.53
C ARG A 6 -18.44 -11.30 16.92
N ASN A 7 -18.17 -11.98 18.04
CA ASN A 7 -16.81 -12.29 18.47
C ASN A 7 -16.08 -13.19 17.48
N ALA A 8 -16.78 -14.20 16.93
CA ALA A 8 -16.23 -15.08 15.90
C ALA A 8 -15.90 -14.30 14.61
N ALA A 9 -16.76 -13.38 14.18
CA ALA A 9 -16.49 -12.50 13.03
C ALA A 9 -15.27 -11.61 13.26
N ASN A 10 -15.16 -10.97 14.43
CA ASN A 10 -14.01 -10.15 14.79
C ASN A 10 -12.71 -10.96 14.86
N ALA A 11 -12.76 -12.22 15.28
CA ALA A 11 -11.60 -13.11 15.27
C ALA A 11 -11.13 -13.41 13.84
N ARG A 12 -12.06 -13.67 12.92
CA ARG A 12 -11.76 -13.88 11.49
C ARG A 12 -11.12 -12.63 10.86
N GLU A 13 -11.67 -11.45 11.13
CA GLU A 13 -11.11 -10.22 10.59
C GLU A 13 -9.71 -9.92 11.13
N ARG A 14 -9.48 -10.16 12.42
CA ARG A 14 -8.13 -10.08 13.00
C ARG A 14 -7.16 -11.05 12.32
N ALA A 15 -7.57 -12.27 12.03
CA ALA A 15 -6.74 -13.23 11.30
C ALA A 15 -6.42 -12.75 9.88
N ARG A 16 -7.42 -12.23 9.15
CA ARG A 16 -7.25 -11.64 7.82
C ARG A 16 -6.26 -10.47 7.85
N MET A 17 -6.40 -9.57 8.82
CA MET A 17 -5.50 -8.43 8.99
C MET A 17 -4.07 -8.83 9.37
N ARG A 18 -3.87 -9.92 10.11
CA ARG A 18 -2.51 -10.46 10.39
C ARG A 18 -1.82 -10.92 9.11
N VAL A 19 -2.53 -11.60 8.22
CA VAL A 19 -2.00 -12.03 6.91
C VAL A 19 -1.60 -10.81 6.08
N LEU A 20 -2.47 -9.79 6.00
CA LEU A 20 -2.18 -8.55 5.28
C LEU A 20 -0.96 -7.82 5.86
N SER A 21 -0.87 -7.69 7.18
CA SER A 21 0.29 -7.05 7.84
C SER A 21 1.59 -7.81 7.60
N LYS A 22 1.54 -9.16 7.53
CA LYS A 22 2.71 -9.98 7.16
C LYS A 22 3.11 -9.73 5.71
N ALA A 23 2.17 -9.63 4.78
CA ALA A 23 2.44 -9.30 3.38
C ALA A 23 3.09 -7.92 3.23
N PHE A 24 2.57 -6.90 3.92
CA PHE A 24 3.19 -5.56 3.97
C PHE A 24 4.62 -5.59 4.53
N SER A 25 4.86 -6.38 5.57
CA SER A 25 6.20 -6.51 6.15
C SER A 25 7.19 -7.13 5.14
N ARG A 26 6.75 -8.13 4.38
CA ARG A 26 7.54 -8.72 3.29
C ARG A 26 7.80 -7.74 2.15
N LEU A 27 6.81 -6.93 1.79
CA LEU A 27 6.97 -5.90 0.76
C LEU A 27 8.03 -4.85 1.16
N LYS A 28 8.10 -4.48 2.43
CA LYS A 28 9.17 -3.58 2.91
C LYS A 28 10.55 -4.18 2.74
N THR A 29 10.71 -5.46 3.05
CA THR A 29 12.02 -6.15 2.95
C THR A 29 12.49 -6.37 1.51
N THR A 30 11.62 -6.20 0.51
CA THR A 30 12.01 -6.28 -0.90
C THR A 30 12.54 -4.96 -1.46
N LEU A 31 12.50 -3.85 -0.70
CA LEU A 31 13.00 -2.55 -1.13
C LEU A 31 14.53 -2.49 -0.92
N PRO A 32 15.36 -2.47 -1.98
CA PRO A 32 16.79 -2.76 -1.83
C PRO A 32 17.61 -1.66 -1.16
N TRP A 33 17.14 -0.41 -1.14
CA TRP A 33 17.83 0.72 -0.50
C TRP A 33 17.25 1.10 0.87
N VAL A 34 16.25 0.37 1.35
CA VAL A 34 15.58 0.67 2.63
C VAL A 34 16.06 -0.33 3.68
N PRO A 35 16.72 0.11 4.76
CA PRO A 35 17.08 -0.77 5.87
C PRO A 35 15.83 -1.48 6.45
N PRO A 36 15.90 -2.77 6.82
CA PRO A 36 14.73 -3.55 7.27
C PRO A 36 14.01 -3.00 8.50
N ASP A 37 14.73 -2.27 9.36
CA ASP A 37 14.25 -1.64 10.59
C ASP A 37 13.56 -0.28 10.35
N THR A 38 13.66 0.27 9.13
CA THR A 38 13.03 1.54 8.74
C THR A 38 11.53 1.51 8.98
N LYS A 39 11.04 2.50 9.73
CA LYS A 39 9.62 2.69 9.99
C LYS A 39 8.95 3.40 8.81
N LEU A 40 8.52 2.60 7.83
CA LEU A 40 7.68 3.08 6.74
C LEU A 40 6.20 2.96 7.06
N SER A 41 5.42 3.98 6.67
CA SER A 41 3.97 3.88 6.64
C SER A 41 3.52 2.92 5.52
N LYS A 42 2.25 2.47 5.56
CA LYS A 42 1.69 1.65 4.46
C LYS A 42 1.71 2.40 3.13
N LEU A 43 1.40 3.69 3.14
CA LEU A 43 1.36 4.51 1.94
C LEU A 43 2.77 4.68 1.34
N ASP A 44 3.76 4.99 2.17
CA ASP A 44 5.14 5.16 1.71
C ASP A 44 5.73 3.85 1.19
N THR A 45 5.42 2.74 1.86
CA THR A 45 5.80 1.39 1.38
C THR A 45 5.26 1.13 -0.03
N LEU A 46 4.00 1.46 -0.29
CA LEU A 46 3.39 1.28 -1.61
C LEU A 46 4.02 2.20 -2.66
N ARG A 47 4.22 3.48 -2.33
CA ARG A 47 4.87 4.44 -3.24
C ARG A 47 6.28 4.01 -3.62
N LEU A 48 7.09 3.63 -2.63
CA LEU A 48 8.46 3.16 -2.85
C LEU A 48 8.51 1.87 -3.66
N ALA A 49 7.61 0.92 -3.40
CA ALA A 49 7.52 -0.32 -4.17
C ALA A 49 7.14 -0.06 -5.63
N SER A 50 6.16 0.81 -5.89
CA SER A 50 5.79 1.18 -7.27
C SER A 50 6.95 1.85 -8.00
N SER A 51 7.64 2.79 -7.35
CA SER A 51 8.82 3.45 -7.93
C SER A 51 9.99 2.48 -8.17
N TYR A 52 10.12 1.43 -7.34
CA TYR A 52 11.13 0.39 -7.52
C TYR A 52 10.88 -0.43 -8.79
N THR A 53 9.64 -0.85 -9.03
CA THR A 53 9.28 -1.69 -10.18
C THR A 53 9.09 -0.88 -11.46
N TRP A 54 8.81 0.42 -11.35
CA TRP A 54 8.50 1.30 -12.49
C TRP A 54 9.54 1.27 -13.61
N PRO A 55 10.87 1.39 -13.37
CA PRO A 55 11.85 1.33 -14.46
C PRO A 55 11.77 0.04 -15.28
N PHE A 56 11.42 -1.09 -14.66
CA PHE A 56 11.27 -2.37 -15.34
C PHE A 56 9.94 -2.49 -16.08
N MET A 57 8.89 -1.83 -15.60
CA MET A 57 7.59 -1.76 -16.27
C MET A 57 7.61 -0.79 -17.46
N VAL A 58 8.42 0.27 -17.37
CA VAL A 58 8.46 1.40 -18.32
C VAL A 58 9.64 1.34 -19.28
N ALA A 59 10.67 0.54 -19.01
CA ALA A 59 11.59 0.12 -20.07
C ALA A 59 10.88 -0.64 -21.24
N GLY A 60 9.57 -0.91 -21.13
CA GLY A 60 8.69 -1.31 -22.24
C GLY A 60 7.60 -0.31 -22.67
N LYS A 61 7.55 0.94 -22.14
CA LYS A 61 6.54 1.97 -22.44
C LYS A 61 7.13 3.41 -22.32
N PRO A 62 6.88 4.33 -23.27
CA PRO A 62 7.53 5.65 -23.27
C PRO A 62 7.18 6.53 -22.05
N GLU A 63 8.18 7.26 -21.58
CA GLU A 63 8.35 8.00 -20.31
C GLU A 63 7.28 9.03 -19.87
N ASN A 64 6.16 9.20 -20.59
CA ASN A 64 5.30 10.37 -20.46
C ASN A 64 4.08 10.22 -19.51
N GLU A 65 3.78 9.02 -18.97
CA GLU A 65 2.53 8.81 -18.20
C GLU A 65 2.63 9.01 -16.67
N LEU A 66 3.83 9.16 -16.09
CA LEU A 66 3.95 9.22 -14.62
C LEU A 66 3.54 10.58 -14.01
N LYS A 67 3.69 11.67 -14.77
CA LYS A 67 3.27 13.00 -14.29
C LYS A 67 1.76 13.18 -14.28
N GLU A 68 1.04 12.40 -15.07
CA GLU A 68 -0.42 12.45 -15.11
C GLU A 68 -1.04 11.64 -13.96
N ALA A 69 -0.53 10.43 -13.69
CA ALA A 69 -1.05 9.56 -12.63
C ALA A 69 -0.85 10.11 -11.19
N VAL A 70 0.20 10.90 -10.94
CA VAL A 70 0.43 11.55 -9.64
C VAL A 70 -0.47 12.78 -9.46
N ASN A 71 -0.86 13.45 -10.55
CA ASN A 71 -1.72 14.64 -10.50
C ASN A 71 -3.22 14.31 -10.35
N THR A 72 -3.68 13.11 -10.75
CA THR A 72 -5.09 12.70 -10.58
C THR A 72 -5.48 12.38 -9.13
N THR A 73 -4.53 12.36 -8.18
CA THR A 73 -4.83 12.13 -6.75
C THR A 73 -5.43 13.37 -6.04
N ARG A 74 -5.66 14.49 -6.76
CA ARG A 74 -6.40 15.66 -6.24
C ARG A 74 -7.87 15.73 -6.67
N LEU A 75 -8.56 14.60 -6.86
CA LEU A 75 -10.03 14.57 -6.95
C LEU A 75 -10.67 14.31 -5.57
N CYS A 76 -10.36 15.20 -4.63
CA CYS A 76 -11.23 15.53 -3.51
C CYS A 76 -10.89 16.97 -3.14
N GLY A 77 -11.63 17.92 -3.73
CA GLY A 77 -11.59 19.30 -3.29
C GLY A 77 -12.07 19.38 -1.84
N PRO A 78 -11.59 20.35 -1.04
CA PRO A 78 -12.27 20.66 0.21
C PRO A 78 -13.71 21.03 -0.12
N THR A 79 -14.68 20.33 0.47
CA THR A 79 -16.05 20.85 0.52
C THR A 79 -15.98 22.21 1.21
N ALA A 80 -16.19 23.28 0.46
CA ALA A 80 -16.33 24.63 0.96
C ALA A 80 -17.78 25.08 0.74
N SER A 81 -18.41 25.46 1.87
CA SER A 81 -19.71 26.12 2.12
C SER A 81 -20.98 25.52 1.51
#